data_AF-A0A1D9IZM4-F1
#
_entry.id   AF-A0A1D9IZM4-F1
#
_cell.length_a   1.000
_cell.length_b   1.000
_cell.length_c   1.000
_cell.angle_alpha   90.00
_cell.angle_beta   90.00
_cell.angle_gamma   90.00
#
_symmetry.space_group_name_H-M   'P 1'
#
loop_
_entity.id
_entity.type
_entity.pdbx_description
1 polymer ?
#
loop_
_entity_poly.entity_id
_entity_poly.type
_entity_poly.pdbx_seq_one_letter_code
_entity_poly.pdbx_strand_id
1 'polypeptide(L)'
;NYTLLLSKIREKLDAAGAVDGKKYLLTIASGASTTYAANTELANIAAIVDWINIMTYDFNGAWQKVSAHNAPLNYDPAASAAGVPDANTFNVAAGAQGHLNAGVPAAKLVLGVPFYGRGWTG
;
A
#
# COMPACT_ATOMS: atom_id res chain seq x y z
N ASN A 1 1.41 -17.06 -5.48
CA ASN A 1 0.36 -16.95 -6.52
C ASN A 1 0.08 -15.53 -7.01
N TYR A 2 0.19 -14.49 -6.18
CA TYR A 2 -0.13 -13.12 -6.62
C TYR A 2 0.78 -12.60 -7.75
N THR A 3 2.09 -12.77 -7.63
CA THR A 3 3.07 -12.40 -8.66
C THR A 3 2.83 -13.10 -10.00
N LEU A 4 2.49 -14.40 -9.95
CA LEU A 4 2.15 -15.18 -11.14
C LEU A 4 0.90 -14.63 -11.83
N LEU A 5 -0.14 -14.28 -11.06
CA LEU A 5 -1.34 -13.64 -11.60
C LEU A 5 -0.99 -12.34 -12.33
N LEU A 6 -0.21 -11.46 -11.70
CA LEU A 6 0.18 -10.19 -12.31
C LEU A 6 1.03 -10.39 -13.57
N SER A 7 1.94 -11.36 -13.56
CA SER A 7 2.73 -11.73 -14.73
C SER A 7 1.85 -12.19 -15.89
N LYS A 8 0.83 -13.01 -15.62
CA LYS A 8 -0.15 -13.43 -16.64
C LYS A 8 -1.01 -12.29 -17.16
N ILE A 9 -1.38 -11.33 -16.31
CA ILE A 9 -2.11 -10.14 -16.75
C ILE A 9 -1.22 -9.28 -17.65
N ARG A 10 0.04 -9.02 -17.26
CA ARG A 10 1.01 -8.28 -18.07
C ARG A 10 1.20 -8.91 -19.45
N GLU A 11 1.38 -10.23 -19.51
CA GLU A 11 1.48 -11.01 -20.76
C GLU A 11 0.28 -10.73 -21.69
N LYS A 12 -0.95 -10.77 -21.17
CA LYS A 12 -2.16 -10.53 -21.98
C LYS A 12 -2.32 -9.07 -22.38
N LEU A 13 -1.98 -8.13 -21.50
CA LEU A 13 -2.03 -6.71 -21.81
C LEU A 13 -0.98 -6.31 -22.85
N ASP A 14 0.20 -6.93 -22.85
CA ASP A 14 1.23 -6.72 -23.88
C ASP A 14 0.78 -7.26 -25.24
N ALA A 15 0.23 -8.47 -25.27
CA ALA A 15 -0.30 -9.05 -26.50
C ALA A 15 -1.42 -8.19 -27.11
N ALA A 16 -2.37 -7.73 -26.29
CA ALA A 16 -3.43 -6.83 -26.74
C ALA A 16 -2.86 -5.47 -27.20
N GLY A 17 -1.90 -4.91 -26.47
CA GLY A 17 -1.27 -3.64 -26.80
C GLY A 17 -0.51 -3.66 -28.13
N ALA A 18 0.10 -4.79 -28.49
CA ALA A 18 0.75 -4.99 -29.77
C ALA A 18 -0.24 -4.98 -30.95
N VAL A 19 -1.44 -5.54 -30.76
CA VAL A 19 -2.52 -5.53 -31.77
C VAL A 19 -3.11 -4.13 -31.91
N ASP A 20 -3.34 -3.44 -30.79
CA ASP A 20 -4.02 -2.14 -30.75
C ASP A 20 -3.07 -0.95 -31.02
N GLY A 21 -1.76 -1.19 -31.08
CA GLY A 21 -0.75 -0.13 -31.25
C GLY A 21 -0.63 0.82 -30.05
N LYS A 22 -0.94 0.37 -28.83
CA LYS A 22 -0.86 1.19 -27.62
C LYS A 22 -0.41 0.39 -26.40
N LYS A 23 0.14 1.07 -25.39
CA LYS A 23 0.50 0.44 -24.11
C LYS A 23 -0.70 0.44 -23.16
N TYR A 24 -1.05 -0.73 -22.63
CA TYR A 24 -1.98 -0.87 -21.52
C TYR A 24 -1.24 -0.86 -20.18
N LEU A 25 -1.75 -0.05 -19.24
CA LEU A 25 -1.20 0.08 -17.90
C LEU A 25 -1.68 -1.06 -17.01
N LEU A 26 -0.79 -1.56 -16.16
CA LEU A 26 -1.08 -2.50 -15.10
C LEU A 26 -0.60 -1.91 -13.78
N THR A 27 -1.52 -1.71 -12.85
CA THR A 27 -1.23 -1.10 -11.54
C THR A 27 -1.90 -1.90 -10.44
N ILE A 28 -1.43 -1.76 -9.20
CA ILE A 28 -2.09 -2.35 -8.04
C ILE A 28 -2.34 -1.32 -6.95
N ALA A 29 -3.30 -1.62 -6.07
CA ALA A 29 -3.39 -1.02 -4.75
C ALA A 29 -2.77 -2.00 -3.73
N SER A 30 -1.77 -1.56 -2.97
CA SER A 30 -1.08 -2.39 -1.97
C SER A 30 -1.50 -2.03 -0.54
N GLY A 31 -1.44 -3.00 0.37
CA GLY A 31 -1.52 -2.72 1.79
C GLY A 31 -0.27 -1.99 2.28
N ALA A 32 -0.42 -1.12 3.29
CA ALA A 32 0.69 -0.34 3.85
C ALA A 32 1.41 -1.03 5.03
N SER A 33 0.93 -2.19 5.49
CA SER A 33 1.47 -2.86 6.69
C SER A 33 2.78 -3.61 6.43
N THR A 34 3.57 -3.78 7.49
CA THR A 34 4.78 -4.62 7.48
C THR A 34 4.45 -6.07 7.13
N THR A 35 3.32 -6.59 7.63
CA THR A 35 2.82 -7.92 7.28
C THR A 35 2.53 -8.05 5.79
N TYR A 36 1.91 -7.05 5.16
CA TYR A 36 1.66 -7.08 3.72
C TYR A 36 2.98 -7.12 2.94
N ALA A 37 3.94 -6.27 3.28
CA ALA A 37 5.26 -6.26 2.65
C ALA A 37 6.02 -7.58 2.83
N ALA A 38 5.97 -8.19 4.01
CA ALA A 38 6.64 -9.46 4.31
C ALA A 38 6.01 -10.68 3.60
N ASN A 39 4.73 -10.61 3.27
CA ASN A 39 3.98 -11.73 2.65
C ASN A 39 3.74 -11.52 1.15
N THR A 40 4.31 -10.47 0.55
CA THR A 40 4.21 -10.21 -0.88
C THR A 40 5.59 -10.00 -1.49
N GLU A 41 5.80 -10.48 -2.71
CA GLU A 41 7.08 -10.35 -3.42
C GLU A 41 7.19 -8.97 -4.08
N LEU A 42 7.19 -7.89 -3.28
CA LEU A 42 7.05 -6.51 -3.76
C LEU A 42 8.06 -6.11 -4.84
N ALA A 43 9.32 -6.55 -4.75
CA ALA A 43 10.31 -6.36 -5.82
C ALA A 43 9.87 -7.01 -7.15
N ASN A 44 9.43 -8.27 -7.11
CA ASN A 44 8.96 -8.99 -8.29
C ASN A 44 7.68 -8.36 -8.86
N ILE A 45 6.78 -7.94 -7.98
CA ILE A 45 5.56 -7.21 -8.37
C ILE A 45 5.92 -5.90 -9.06
N ALA A 46 6.84 -5.11 -8.48
CA ALA A 46 7.28 -3.84 -9.04
C ALA A 46 7.99 -3.98 -10.40
N ALA A 47 8.58 -5.14 -10.70
CA ALA A 47 9.10 -5.43 -12.03
C ALA A 47 8.00 -5.66 -13.08
N ILE A 48 6.80 -6.05 -12.67
CA ILE A 48 5.67 -6.40 -13.55
C ILE A 48 4.73 -5.21 -13.78
N VAL A 49 4.40 -4.49 -12.70
CA VAL A 49 3.42 -3.39 -12.73
C VAL A 49 4.07 -2.07 -13.13
N ASP A 50 3.28 -1.16 -13.70
CA ASP A 50 3.71 0.20 -14.04
C ASP A 50 3.97 1.01 -12.77
N TRP A 51 3.06 0.98 -11.78
CA TRP A 51 3.25 1.54 -10.45
C TRP A 51 2.34 0.89 -9.39
N ILE A 52 2.59 1.23 -8.13
CA ILE A 52 1.88 0.77 -6.94
C ILE A 52 1.27 1.97 -6.21
N ASN A 53 -0.04 1.93 -5.99
CA ASN A 53 -0.74 2.87 -5.12
C ASN A 53 -0.80 2.26 -3.71
N ILE A 54 -0.05 2.80 -2.76
CA ILE A 54 -0.07 2.29 -1.38
C ILE A 54 -1.31 2.85 -0.69
N MET A 55 -2.15 1.97 -0.12
CA MET A 55 -3.32 2.35 0.66
C MET A 55 -2.89 2.82 2.06
N THR A 56 -2.21 3.98 2.12
CA THR A 56 -1.69 4.60 3.35
C THR A 56 -2.77 5.36 4.12
N TYR A 57 -3.87 4.66 4.36
CA TYR A 57 -5.05 5.08 5.10
C TYR A 57 -5.67 3.83 5.73
N ASP A 58 -6.75 4.00 6.50
CA ASP A 58 -7.39 2.90 7.25
C ASP A 58 -6.47 2.28 8.30
N PHE A 59 -5.53 3.07 8.80
CA PHE A 59 -4.65 2.64 9.88
C PHE A 59 -5.40 2.51 11.21
N ASN A 60 -6.40 3.37 11.45
CA ASN A 60 -7.18 3.40 12.69
C ASN A 60 -8.67 3.56 12.39
N GLY A 61 -9.52 2.79 13.06
CA GLY A 61 -10.97 2.83 12.87
C GLY A 61 -11.76 2.10 13.95
N ALA A 62 -13.09 2.07 13.78
CA ALA A 62 -14.04 1.53 14.77
C ALA A 62 -13.85 0.04 15.14
N TRP A 63 -12.97 -0.68 14.44
CA TRP A 63 -12.57 -2.05 14.80
C TRP A 63 -11.69 -2.12 16.04
N GLN A 64 -11.15 -1.00 16.53
CA GLN A 64 -10.43 -0.92 17.80
C GLN A 64 -11.12 0.06 18.76
N LYS A 65 -10.85 -0.04 20.06
CA LYS A 65 -11.49 0.82 21.09
C LYS A 65 -10.85 2.21 21.25
N VAL A 66 -9.60 2.38 20.81
CA VAL A 66 -8.84 3.63 20.96
C VAL A 66 -8.92 4.43 19.67
N SER A 67 -9.41 5.67 19.75
CA SER A 67 -9.46 6.58 18.62
C SER A 67 -8.07 7.09 18.23
N ALA A 68 -7.80 7.21 16.93
CA ALA A 68 -6.55 7.73 16.39
C ALA A 68 -6.71 8.25 14.95
N HIS A 69 -5.66 8.87 14.41
CA HIS A 69 -5.65 9.38 13.04
C HIS A 69 -5.84 8.26 12.00
N ASN A 70 -6.73 8.47 11.02
CA ASN A 70 -6.97 7.51 9.93
C ASN A 70 -5.72 7.29 9.05
N ALA A 71 -4.95 8.36 8.82
CA ALA A 71 -3.78 8.40 7.95
C ALA A 71 -2.65 9.28 8.52
N PRO A 72 -2.03 8.92 9.66
CA PRO A 72 -0.92 9.69 10.21
C PRO A 72 0.28 9.63 9.26
N LEU A 73 0.88 10.79 8.94
CA LEU A 73 2.04 10.86 8.06
C LEU A 73 3.26 10.13 8.66
N ASN A 74 3.48 10.30 9.96
CA ASN A 74 4.61 9.75 10.71
C ASN A 74 4.14 9.02 11.97
N TYR A 75 5.07 8.33 12.62
CA TYR A 75 4.86 7.77 13.96
C TYR A 75 4.41 8.85 14.95
N ASP A 76 3.38 8.55 15.74
CA ASP A 76 2.89 9.38 16.83
C ASP A 76 3.16 8.68 18.19
N PRO A 77 4.13 9.18 19.00
CA PRO A 77 4.39 8.65 20.33
C PRO A 77 3.20 8.73 21.28
N ALA A 78 2.33 9.73 21.12
CA ALA A 78 1.15 9.87 21.97
C ALA A 78 0.10 8.79 21.66
N ALA A 79 -0.08 8.44 20.38
CA ALA A 79 -0.92 7.30 19.98
C ALA A 79 -0.42 5.99 20.60
N SER A 80 0.90 5.73 20.55
CA SER A 80 1.51 4.56 21.18
C SER A 80 1.30 4.54 22.71
N ALA A 81 1.55 5.66 23.38
CA ALA A 81 1.32 5.80 24.82
C ALA A 81 -0.16 5.62 25.22
N ALA A 82 -1.09 5.99 24.32
CA ALA A 82 -2.53 5.78 24.48
C ALA A 82 -2.99 4.33 24.17
N GLY A 83 -2.07 3.43 23.80
CA GLY A 83 -2.38 2.04 23.51
C GLY A 83 -3.00 1.80 22.12
N VAL A 84 -2.77 2.70 21.16
CA VAL A 84 -3.17 2.49 19.77
C VAL A 84 -2.36 1.32 19.19
N PRO A 85 -3.02 0.26 18.69
CA PRO A 85 -2.34 -0.87 18.06
C PRO A 85 -1.44 -0.43 16.91
N ASP A 86 -0.24 -1.04 16.82
CA ASP A 86 0.68 -0.90 15.70
C ASP A 86 1.07 0.55 15.32
N ALA A 87 0.94 1.52 16.25
CA ALA A 87 1.18 2.94 15.97
C ALA A 87 2.57 3.22 15.35
N ASN A 88 3.58 2.40 15.66
CA ASN A 88 4.93 2.47 15.10
C ASN A 88 5.01 2.11 13.61
N THR A 89 4.09 1.30 13.09
CA THR A 89 4.10 0.81 11.70
C THR A 89 2.89 1.28 10.88
N PHE A 90 1.80 1.64 11.53
CA PHE A 90 0.57 2.11 10.90
C PHE A 90 0.59 3.62 10.68
N ASN A 91 1.53 4.06 9.86
CA ASN A 91 1.68 5.43 9.38
C ASN A 91 2.23 5.45 7.94
N VAL A 92 2.01 6.56 7.22
CA VAL A 92 2.37 6.70 5.79
C VAL A 92 3.87 6.47 5.56
N ALA A 93 4.73 7.08 6.39
CA ALA A 93 6.17 6.97 6.26
C ALA A 93 6.67 5.53 6.42
N ALA A 94 6.18 4.81 7.45
CA ALA A 94 6.53 3.41 7.67
C ALA A 94 6.07 2.51 6.50
N GLY A 95 4.86 2.71 5.99
CA GLY A 95 4.36 1.98 4.83
C GLY A 95 5.20 2.22 3.57
N ALA A 96 5.53 3.48 3.27
CA ALA A 96 6.40 3.84 2.15
C ALA A 96 7.80 3.24 2.30
N GLN A 97 8.42 3.38 3.47
CA GLN A 97 9.75 2.84 3.74
C GLN A 97 9.76 1.31 3.67
N GLY A 98 8.70 0.64 4.12
CA GLY A 98 8.55 -0.81 3.98
C GLY A 98 8.58 -1.27 2.53
N HIS A 99 7.92 -0.54 1.61
CA HIS A 99 7.95 -0.86 0.18
C HIS A 99 9.33 -0.60 -0.43
N LEU A 100 9.99 0.50 -0.06
CA LEU A 100 11.36 0.80 -0.51
C LEU A 100 12.33 -0.30 -0.06
N ASN A 101 12.26 -0.70 1.21
CA ASN A 101 13.10 -1.76 1.78
C ASN A 101 12.83 -3.12 1.12
N ALA A 102 11.61 -3.36 0.67
CA ALA A 102 11.24 -4.56 -0.08
C ALA A 102 11.61 -4.51 -1.58
N GLY A 103 12.37 -3.49 -2.01
CA GLY A 103 12.94 -3.39 -3.35
C GLY A 103 12.06 -2.70 -4.39
N VAL A 104 11.00 -1.99 -3.97
CA VAL A 104 10.19 -1.20 -4.92
C VAL A 104 10.93 0.11 -5.26
N PRO A 105 11.14 0.44 -6.55
CA PRO A 105 11.69 1.73 -6.93
C PRO A 105 10.77 2.89 -6.50
N ALA A 106 11.34 3.94 -5.90
CA ALA A 106 10.58 5.10 -5.43
C ALA A 106 9.70 5.75 -6.53
N ALA A 107 10.20 5.79 -7.77
CA ALA A 107 9.48 6.33 -8.93
C ALA A 107 8.22 5.54 -9.30
N LYS A 108 8.03 4.33 -8.75
CA LYS A 108 6.84 3.49 -8.93
C LYS A 108 5.87 3.55 -7.73
N LEU A 109 6.13 4.36 -6.71
CA LEU A 109 5.28 4.47 -5.54
C LEU A 109 4.38 5.71 -5.62
N VAL A 110 3.09 5.50 -5.38
CA VAL A 110 2.08 6.54 -5.22
C VAL A 110 1.50 6.42 -3.81
N LEU A 111 1.54 7.50 -3.02
CA LEU A 111 1.00 7.52 -1.66
C LEU A 111 -0.49 7.87 -1.69
N GLY A 112 -1.30 7.08 -0.97
CA GLY A 112 -2.72 7.31 -0.83
C GLY A 112 -3.06 8.39 0.18
N VAL A 113 -4.02 9.26 -0.16
CA VAL A 113 -4.58 10.28 0.74
C VAL A 113 -6.08 10.05 0.86
N PRO A 114 -6.64 9.83 2.07
CA PRO A 114 -8.06 9.56 2.20
C PRO A 114 -8.89 10.84 2.08
N PHE A 115 -9.95 10.79 1.27
CA PHE A 115 -10.99 11.84 1.21
C PHE A 115 -12.18 11.51 2.13
N TYR A 116 -11.92 10.78 3.21
CA TYR A 116 -12.89 10.37 4.21
C TYR A 116 -12.22 10.24 5.59
N GLY A 117 -13.03 10.30 6.64
CA GLY A 117 -12.62 10.05 8.02
C GLY A 117 -13.08 8.68 8.52
N ARG A 118 -12.46 8.21 9.61
CA ARG A 118 -12.97 7.11 10.44
C ARG A 118 -13.34 7.66 11.81
N GLY A 119 -14.36 7.08 12.41
CA GLY A 119 -14.94 7.58 13.65
C GLY A 119 -15.38 6.46 14.59
N TRP A 120 -15.63 6.84 15.84
CA TRP A 120 -16.10 6.00 16.93
C TRP A 120 -17.34 6.63 17.54
N THR A 121 -18.21 5.82 18.13
CA THR A 121 -19.29 6.29 19.02
C THR A 121 -18.86 6.11 20.48
N GLY A 122 -19.31 7.03 21.34
CA GLY A 122 -19.10 6.98 22.79
C GLY A 122 -20.14 6.16 23.53
#